data_AF-A0A812IG93-F1
#
_entry.id   AF-A0A812IG93-F1
#
_cell.length_a   1.000
_cell.length_b   1.000
_cell.length_c   1.000
_cell.angle_alpha   90.00
_cell.angle_beta   90.00
_cell.angle_gamma   90.00
#
_symmetry.space_group_name_H-M   'P 1'
#
loop_
_entity.id
_entity.type
_entity.pdbx_description
1 polymer ?
#
loop_
_entity_poly.entity_id
_entity_poly.type
_entity_poly.pdbx_seq_one_letter_code
_entity_poly.pdbx_strand_id
1 'polypeptide(L)'
;MLALSLEEEALAREAEVKASQPRAGVCPVQWGSQDVAFRCLDCELDSNCIQCCDCFFKAQHEGHEVAMIRTVGGSCDCGDPSSWAPAGFCPEHCETPERLDNAESLDLLPPALRTRAEALIPELMLQADQRLKPRHGFLRSEAAADQRVREEQASALFALLRRLGEVAFGLRYLVVQELQGERLVNWMKAAVEESSCAEELERFFLLYVQVSPSFKRSFAKTFIRQYEHILEETPRLGSLGVQFFTIPEVALELVAKEDEQIVFKDPDPLRLV
;
A
#
# COMPACT_ATOMS: atom_id res chain seq x y z
N MET A 1 2.19 -35.70 -22.88
CA MET A 1 1.54 -34.54 -22.25
C MET A 1 2.56 -34.01 -21.25
N LEU A 2 3.26 -32.93 -21.61
CA LEU A 2 4.46 -32.48 -20.91
C LEU A 2 4.12 -31.89 -19.53
N ALA A 3 4.97 -32.18 -18.55
CA ALA A 3 5.00 -31.46 -17.28
C ALA A 3 5.37 -30.00 -17.54
N LEU A 4 4.57 -29.08 -17.00
CA LEU A 4 4.90 -27.65 -16.96
C LEU A 4 6.14 -27.46 -16.06
N SER A 5 6.93 -26.43 -16.33
CA SER A 5 8.00 -26.04 -15.41
C SER A 5 7.41 -25.64 -14.05
N LEU A 6 8.18 -25.79 -12.96
CA LEU A 6 7.72 -25.42 -11.61
C LEU A 6 7.22 -23.97 -11.51
N GLU A 7 7.77 -23.07 -12.32
CA GLU A 7 7.35 -21.67 -12.40
C GLU A 7 5.98 -21.52 -13.07
N GLU A 8 5.75 -22.21 -14.19
CA GLU A 8 4.45 -22.25 -14.86
C GLU A 8 3.36 -22.85 -13.95
N GLU A 9 3.68 -23.90 -13.20
CA GLU A 9 2.76 -24.50 -12.22
C GLU A 9 2.43 -23.51 -11.08
N ALA A 10 3.43 -22.77 -10.59
CA ALA A 10 3.21 -21.76 -9.56
C ALA A 10 2.32 -20.61 -10.05
N LEU A 11 2.57 -20.12 -11.27
CA LEU A 11 1.77 -19.08 -11.92
C LEU A 11 0.33 -19.55 -12.16
N ALA A 12 0.13 -20.78 -12.63
CA ALA A 12 -1.19 -21.35 -12.84
C ALA A 12 -1.99 -21.44 -11.53
N ARG A 13 -1.35 -21.89 -10.44
CA ARG A 13 -1.98 -21.95 -9.11
C ARG A 13 -2.31 -20.57 -8.56
N GLU A 14 -1.43 -19.60 -8.77
CA GLU A 14 -1.71 -18.21 -8.38
C GLU A 14 -2.93 -17.67 -9.13
N ALA A 15 -3.00 -17.89 -10.44
CA ALA A 15 -4.14 -17.48 -11.25
C ALA A 15 -5.45 -18.14 -10.82
N GLU A 16 -5.41 -19.43 -10.45
CA GLU A 16 -6.56 -20.16 -9.90
C GLU A 16 -7.06 -19.53 -8.59
N VAL A 17 -6.15 -19.22 -7.66
CA VAL A 17 -6.50 -18.57 -6.39
C VAL A 17 -7.06 -17.17 -6.61
N LYS A 18 -6.44 -16.38 -7.50
CA LYS A 18 -6.93 -15.03 -7.88
C LYS A 18 -8.34 -15.11 -8.48
N ALA A 19 -8.58 -16.05 -9.38
CA ALA A 19 -9.88 -16.25 -10.03
C ALA A 19 -10.97 -16.75 -9.07
N SER A 20 -10.61 -17.38 -7.95
CA SER A 20 -11.56 -17.81 -6.93
C SER A 20 -11.97 -16.68 -5.97
N GLN A 21 -11.30 -15.52 -6.02
CA GLN A 21 -11.64 -14.39 -5.16
C GLN A 21 -12.90 -13.66 -5.67
N PRO A 22 -13.69 -13.04 -4.77
CA PRO A 22 -14.76 -12.13 -5.18
C PRO A 22 -14.22 -10.97 -6.02
N ARG A 23 -14.98 -10.55 -7.03
CA ARG A 23 -14.74 -9.31 -7.78
C ARG A 23 -15.05 -8.11 -6.89
N ALA A 24 -14.02 -7.66 -6.20
CA ALA A 24 -14.10 -6.60 -5.22
C ALA A 24 -12.71 -6.01 -4.96
N GLY A 25 -12.70 -4.92 -4.23
CA GLY A 25 -11.49 -4.23 -3.80
C GLY A 25 -10.84 -3.38 -4.87
N VAL A 26 -9.80 -2.68 -4.42
CA VAL A 26 -9.05 -1.72 -5.23
C VAL A 26 -8.04 -2.45 -6.12
N CYS A 27 -7.84 -1.95 -7.32
CA CYS A 27 -6.85 -2.45 -8.26
C CYS A 27 -5.43 -2.38 -7.65
N PRO A 28 -4.68 -3.49 -7.57
CA PRO A 28 -3.35 -3.50 -6.95
C PRO A 28 -2.24 -2.95 -7.85
N VAL A 29 -2.56 -2.49 -9.07
CA VAL A 29 -1.55 -2.05 -10.05
C VAL A 29 -0.86 -0.79 -9.56
N GLN A 30 0.47 -0.86 -9.53
CA GLN A 30 1.39 0.25 -9.26
C GLN A 30 2.32 0.46 -10.45
N TRP A 31 2.80 1.68 -10.58
CA TRP A 31 3.66 2.09 -11.69
C TRP A 31 4.97 2.69 -11.22
N GLY A 32 5.96 2.54 -12.09
CA GLY A 32 7.13 3.40 -12.07
C GLY A 32 6.85 4.69 -12.83
N SER A 33 7.93 5.36 -13.24
CA SER A 33 7.84 6.48 -14.17
C SER A 33 7.66 6.00 -15.62
N GLN A 34 7.01 6.82 -16.44
CA GLN A 34 6.80 6.62 -17.89
C GLN A 34 5.77 5.56 -18.29
N ASP A 35 5.05 4.96 -17.34
CA ASP A 35 3.91 4.10 -17.63
C ASP A 35 2.72 4.92 -18.18
N VAL A 36 1.80 4.23 -18.84
CA VAL A 36 0.58 4.84 -19.40
C VAL A 36 -0.57 4.66 -18.42
N ALA A 37 -1.24 5.77 -18.10
CA ALA A 37 -2.46 5.79 -17.30
C ALA A 37 -3.50 6.70 -17.95
N PHE A 38 -4.74 6.57 -17.49
CA PHE A 38 -5.87 7.33 -18.00
C PHE A 38 -6.52 8.16 -16.90
N ARG A 39 -6.91 9.38 -17.27
CA ARG A 39 -7.79 10.24 -16.50
C ARG A 39 -9.15 10.31 -17.16
N CYS A 40 -10.18 10.46 -16.36
CA CYS A 40 -11.56 10.68 -16.78
C CYS A 40 -12.10 11.81 -15.93
N LEU A 41 -12.26 12.99 -16.51
CA LEU A 41 -12.61 14.21 -15.78
C LEU A 41 -14.00 14.13 -15.14
N ASP A 42 -14.86 13.25 -15.64
CA ASP A 42 -16.17 12.97 -15.06
C ASP A 42 -16.14 11.97 -13.89
N CYS A 43 -15.09 11.14 -13.80
CA CYS A 43 -14.99 10.08 -12.77
C CYS A 43 -13.96 10.40 -11.69
N GLU A 44 -12.96 11.22 -11.99
CA GLU A 44 -11.93 11.60 -11.03
C GLU A 44 -12.52 12.50 -9.94
N LEU A 45 -12.10 12.30 -8.69
CA LEU A 45 -12.44 13.21 -7.61
C LEU A 45 -11.43 14.35 -7.47
N ASP A 46 -10.19 14.13 -7.90
CA ASP A 46 -9.18 15.16 -8.06
C ASP A 46 -8.28 14.89 -9.29
N SER A 47 -7.48 15.89 -9.67
CA SER A 47 -6.69 15.85 -10.90
C SER A 47 -5.49 14.88 -10.89
N ASN A 48 -5.22 14.25 -9.76
CA ASN A 48 -4.20 13.21 -9.60
C ASN A 48 -4.78 11.79 -9.71
N CYS A 49 -6.10 11.62 -9.72
CA CYS A 49 -6.71 10.30 -9.80
C CYS A 49 -6.54 9.70 -11.19
N ILE A 50 -6.10 8.45 -11.26
CA ILE A 50 -5.70 7.79 -12.50
C ILE A 50 -6.07 6.30 -12.51
N GLN A 51 -6.40 5.79 -13.69
CA GLN A 51 -6.79 4.41 -13.90
C GLN A 51 -5.79 3.69 -14.83
N CYS A 52 -5.50 2.41 -14.56
CA CYS A 52 -4.67 1.59 -15.44
C CYS A 52 -5.35 1.30 -16.77
N CYS A 53 -4.57 0.99 -17.81
CA CYS A 53 -5.09 0.61 -19.12
C CYS A 53 -6.17 -0.47 -19.01
N ASP A 54 -5.90 -1.54 -18.26
CA ASP A 54 -6.82 -2.66 -18.12
C ASP A 54 -8.14 -2.28 -17.45
N CYS A 55 -8.09 -1.42 -16.43
CA CYS A 55 -9.31 -0.96 -15.76
C CYS A 55 -10.07 0.03 -16.64
N PHE A 56 -9.38 0.97 -17.28
CA PHE A 56 -9.99 1.98 -18.13
C PHE A 56 -10.76 1.37 -19.29
N PHE A 57 -10.16 0.44 -20.03
CA PHE A 57 -10.83 -0.19 -21.18
C PHE A 57 -11.94 -1.18 -20.79
N LYS A 58 -12.02 -1.59 -19.53
CA LYS A 58 -13.09 -2.47 -19.02
C LYS A 58 -14.23 -1.71 -18.34
N ALA A 59 -13.98 -0.48 -17.90
CA ALA A 59 -14.97 0.39 -17.26
C ALA A 59 -15.84 1.13 -18.30
N GLN A 60 -16.94 1.74 -17.85
CA GLN A 60 -17.80 2.54 -18.71
C GLN A 60 -17.39 4.02 -18.68
N HIS A 61 -16.87 4.50 -19.81
CA HIS A 61 -16.44 5.89 -20.00
C HIS A 61 -17.04 6.51 -21.27
N GLU A 62 -18.06 5.87 -21.87
CA GLU A 62 -18.72 6.39 -23.06
C GLU A 62 -19.37 7.75 -22.80
N GLY A 63 -18.94 8.76 -23.57
CA GLY A 63 -19.43 10.14 -23.44
C GLY A 63 -18.71 10.99 -22.39
N HIS A 64 -17.72 10.46 -21.69
CA HIS A 64 -16.89 11.21 -20.74
C HIS A 64 -15.72 11.94 -21.41
N GLU A 65 -15.21 12.98 -20.77
CA GLU A 65 -13.96 13.65 -21.13
C GLU A 65 -12.78 12.89 -20.51
N VAL A 66 -11.90 12.36 -21.36
CA VAL A 66 -10.79 11.48 -20.96
C VAL A 66 -9.45 11.96 -21.50
N ALA A 67 -8.39 11.69 -20.74
CA ALA A 67 -7.02 12.01 -21.14
C ALA A 67 -6.07 10.83 -20.90
N MET A 68 -5.15 10.62 -21.82
CA MET A 68 -4.01 9.71 -21.63
C MET A 68 -2.83 10.50 -21.06
N ILE A 69 -2.21 9.97 -20.00
CA ILE A 69 -1.06 10.61 -19.36
C ILE A 69 0.13 9.63 -19.27
N ARG A 70 1.31 10.21 -19.03
CA ARG A 70 2.49 9.45 -18.59
C ARG A 70 2.68 9.64 -17.09
N THR A 71 2.84 8.55 -16.37
CA THR A 71 3.00 8.58 -14.91
C THR A 71 4.41 9.02 -14.51
N VAL A 72 4.53 9.56 -13.30
CA VAL A 72 5.81 9.79 -12.60
C VAL A 72 6.01 8.81 -11.44
N GLY A 73 5.20 7.75 -11.41
CA GLY A 73 4.90 6.91 -10.25
C GLY A 73 3.41 6.99 -9.89
N GLY A 74 2.92 6.03 -9.12
CA GLY A 74 1.55 6.02 -8.61
C GLY A 74 0.89 4.65 -8.63
N SER A 75 -0.42 4.65 -8.40
CA SER A 75 -1.23 3.44 -8.33
C SER A 75 -2.62 3.65 -8.93
N CYS A 76 -3.28 2.58 -9.36
CA CYS A 76 -4.58 2.67 -10.00
C CYS A 76 -5.73 2.90 -9.00
N ASP A 77 -6.50 3.97 -9.17
CA ASP A 77 -7.60 4.34 -8.26
C ASP A 77 -8.90 3.54 -8.45
N CYS A 78 -8.96 2.63 -9.43
CA CYS A 78 -10.13 1.81 -9.69
C CYS A 78 -10.53 0.96 -8.46
N GLY A 79 -11.75 1.15 -7.98
CA GLY A 79 -12.31 0.45 -6.82
C GLY A 79 -12.19 1.23 -5.50
N ASP A 80 -11.46 2.36 -5.47
CA ASP A 80 -11.43 3.25 -4.30
C ASP A 80 -12.46 4.40 -4.48
N PRO A 81 -13.59 4.39 -3.74
CA PRO A 81 -14.60 5.44 -3.84
C PRO A 81 -14.14 6.79 -3.30
N SER A 82 -12.99 6.86 -2.60
CA SER A 82 -12.39 8.12 -2.14
C SER A 82 -11.52 8.80 -3.21
N SER A 83 -11.22 8.12 -4.32
CA SER A 83 -10.45 8.65 -5.45
C SER A 83 -11.23 8.64 -6.77
N TRP A 84 -12.13 7.67 -6.97
CA TRP A 84 -12.76 7.45 -8.28
C TRP A 84 -14.24 7.15 -8.13
N ALA A 85 -15.07 7.78 -8.97
CA ALA A 85 -16.51 7.60 -8.93
C ALA A 85 -16.89 6.12 -9.20
N PRO A 86 -17.81 5.52 -8.42
CA PRO A 86 -18.20 4.12 -8.61
C PRO A 86 -18.73 3.78 -10.00
N ALA A 87 -19.30 4.75 -10.72
CA ALA A 87 -19.75 4.57 -12.10
C ALA A 87 -18.60 4.28 -13.09
N GLY A 88 -17.38 4.73 -12.76
CA GLY A 88 -16.16 4.52 -13.56
C GLY A 88 -15.32 3.31 -13.12
N PHE A 89 -15.82 2.47 -12.21
CA PHE A 89 -15.15 1.23 -11.81
C PHE A 89 -15.23 0.18 -12.93
N CYS A 90 -14.17 -0.63 -13.05
CA CYS A 90 -14.21 -1.79 -13.94
C CYS A 90 -14.93 -2.97 -13.28
N PRO A 91 -15.44 -3.96 -14.04
CA PRO A 91 -16.20 -5.08 -13.49
C PRO A 91 -15.45 -5.98 -12.50
N GLU A 92 -14.13 -5.90 -12.44
CA GLU A 92 -13.28 -6.71 -11.55
C GLU A 92 -12.98 -6.02 -10.20
N HIS A 93 -13.16 -4.69 -10.10
CA HIS A 93 -12.79 -3.90 -8.93
C HIS A 93 -13.97 -3.06 -8.46
N CYS A 94 -14.17 -2.99 -7.15
CA CYS A 94 -15.17 -2.13 -6.52
C CYS A 94 -14.75 -1.85 -5.07
N GLU A 95 -15.55 -1.12 -4.31
CA GLU A 95 -15.25 -0.87 -2.90
C GLU A 95 -14.97 -2.19 -2.15
N THR A 96 -13.94 -2.20 -1.31
CA THR A 96 -13.58 -3.39 -0.50
C THR A 96 -14.60 -3.55 0.63
N PRO A 97 -15.43 -4.60 0.64
CA PRO A 97 -16.35 -4.86 1.75
C PRO A 97 -15.57 -5.23 3.02
N GLU A 98 -16.08 -4.86 4.19
CA GLU A 98 -15.41 -5.11 5.49
C GLU A 98 -15.04 -6.59 5.70
N ARG A 99 -15.93 -7.52 5.32
CA ARG A 99 -15.70 -8.98 5.39
C ARG A 99 -14.51 -9.48 4.55
N LEU A 100 -14.04 -8.69 3.58
CA LEU A 100 -12.87 -9.00 2.75
C LEU A 100 -11.57 -8.42 3.31
N ASP A 101 -11.65 -7.62 4.37
CA ASP A 101 -10.50 -6.97 5.01
C ASP A 101 -10.43 -7.31 6.52
N ASN A 102 -11.00 -8.47 6.90
CA ASN A 102 -11.02 -8.99 8.26
C ASN A 102 -10.74 -10.51 8.27
N ALA A 103 -10.86 -11.16 9.44
CA ALA A 103 -10.60 -12.59 9.60
C ALA A 103 -11.49 -13.51 8.74
N GLU A 104 -12.69 -13.07 8.35
CA GLU A 104 -13.60 -13.84 7.49
C GLU A 104 -13.00 -14.04 6.08
N SER A 105 -12.12 -13.15 5.64
CA SER A 105 -11.42 -13.29 4.36
C SER A 105 -10.55 -14.55 4.26
N LEU A 106 -10.18 -15.16 5.41
CA LEU A 106 -9.43 -16.42 5.46
C LEU A 106 -10.25 -17.60 4.92
N ASP A 107 -11.57 -17.53 4.96
CA ASP A 107 -12.45 -18.59 4.46
C ASP A 107 -12.50 -18.63 2.93
N LEU A 108 -11.95 -17.60 2.25
CA LEU A 108 -11.78 -17.57 0.79
C LEU A 108 -10.52 -18.31 0.32
N LEU A 109 -9.66 -18.74 1.24
CA LEU A 109 -8.45 -19.49 0.91
C LEU A 109 -8.75 -21.00 0.87
N PRO A 110 -8.18 -21.74 -0.09
CA PRO A 110 -8.16 -23.20 -0.01
C PRO A 110 -7.58 -23.66 1.34
N PRO A 111 -8.17 -24.66 2.04
CA PRO A 111 -7.75 -25.02 3.40
C PRO A 111 -6.26 -25.31 3.55
N ALA A 112 -5.66 -26.03 2.58
CA ALA A 112 -4.24 -26.33 2.59
C ALA A 112 -3.37 -25.07 2.40
N LEU A 113 -3.84 -24.08 1.63
CA LEU A 113 -3.15 -22.80 1.47
C LEU A 113 -3.25 -21.97 2.75
N ARG A 114 -4.45 -21.90 3.36
CA ARG A 114 -4.67 -21.20 4.63
C ARG A 114 -3.73 -21.70 5.72
N THR A 115 -3.72 -23.00 5.99
CA THR A 115 -2.85 -23.58 7.04
C THR A 115 -1.37 -23.28 6.79
N ARG A 116 -0.91 -23.35 5.54
CA ARG A 116 0.48 -23.02 5.20
C ARG A 116 0.77 -21.53 5.34
N ALA A 117 -0.15 -20.66 4.94
CA ALA A 117 0.01 -19.22 5.05
C ALA A 117 0.04 -18.76 6.51
N GLU A 118 -0.85 -19.28 7.36
CA GLU A 118 -0.88 -19.02 8.80
C GLU A 118 0.44 -19.41 9.49
N ALA A 119 1.11 -20.46 9.01
CA ALA A 119 2.41 -20.88 9.54
C ALA A 119 3.59 -20.08 8.97
N LEU A 120 3.57 -19.76 7.67
CA LEU A 120 4.72 -19.20 6.95
C LEU A 120 4.78 -17.68 7.00
N ILE A 121 3.64 -16.98 6.97
CA ILE A 121 3.64 -15.51 6.96
C ILE A 121 4.33 -14.93 8.20
N PRO A 122 4.04 -15.39 9.44
CA PRO A 122 4.75 -14.89 10.63
C PRO A 122 6.28 -15.09 10.54
N GLU A 123 6.72 -16.22 10.00
CA GLU A 123 8.15 -16.51 9.80
C GLU A 123 8.77 -15.58 8.74
N LEU A 124 8.09 -15.34 7.62
CA LEU A 124 8.54 -14.38 6.60
C LEU A 124 8.65 -12.96 7.17
N MET A 125 7.67 -12.54 7.98
CA MET A 125 7.66 -11.23 8.65
C MET A 125 8.82 -11.11 9.64
N LEU A 126 9.09 -12.16 10.44
CA LEU A 126 10.23 -12.21 11.35
C LEU A 126 11.58 -12.14 10.59
N GLN A 127 11.70 -12.84 9.47
CA GLN A 127 12.91 -12.78 8.65
C GLN A 127 13.12 -11.38 8.05
N ALA A 128 12.05 -10.69 7.65
CA ALA A 128 12.13 -9.31 7.18
C ALA A 128 12.61 -8.38 8.30
N ASP A 129 12.07 -8.49 9.53
CA ASP A 129 12.54 -7.70 10.68
C ASP A 129 14.04 -7.90 10.93
N GLN A 130 14.51 -9.15 10.89
CA GLN A 130 15.90 -9.48 11.15
C GLN A 130 16.86 -8.85 10.12
N ARG A 131 16.39 -8.67 8.87
CA ARG A 131 17.21 -8.03 7.83
C ARG A 131 17.24 -6.51 7.91
N LEU A 132 16.23 -5.88 8.53
CA LEU A 132 16.23 -4.44 8.78
C LEU A 132 17.13 -4.01 9.94
N LYS A 133 17.52 -4.91 10.86
CA LYS A 133 18.34 -4.54 12.03
C LYS A 133 19.80 -4.21 11.62
N PRO A 134 20.33 -3.02 11.97
CA PRO A 134 21.72 -2.69 11.69
C PRO A 134 22.69 -3.58 12.48
N ARG A 135 23.84 -3.93 11.89
CA ARG A 135 24.92 -4.62 12.62
C ARG A 135 25.75 -3.61 13.41
N HIS A 136 25.81 -3.75 14.72
CA HIS A 136 26.90 -3.18 15.52
C HIS A 136 28.16 -4.06 15.36
N GLY A 137 29.15 -3.64 14.58
CA GLY A 137 30.39 -4.38 14.37
C GLY A 137 31.50 -3.62 13.64
N PHE A 138 32.76 -3.82 14.06
CA PHE A 138 33.91 -2.90 13.92
C PHE A 138 34.72 -3.02 12.60
N LEU A 139 34.34 -3.87 11.63
CA LEU A 139 35.12 -4.11 10.40
C LEU A 139 34.38 -3.60 9.14
N ARG A 140 34.82 -2.45 8.60
CA ARG A 140 34.05 -1.65 7.62
C ARG A 140 33.82 -2.30 6.24
N SER A 141 34.72 -3.14 5.71
CA SER A 141 34.61 -3.64 4.33
C SER A 141 33.79 -4.94 4.20
N GLU A 142 34.02 -5.92 5.07
CA GLU A 142 33.21 -7.15 5.13
C GLU A 142 31.79 -6.85 5.62
N ALA A 143 31.64 -5.88 6.54
CA ALA A 143 30.33 -5.43 7.00
C ALA A 143 29.49 -4.81 5.88
N ALA A 144 30.09 -4.13 4.90
CA ALA A 144 29.37 -3.49 3.80
C ALA A 144 28.83 -4.52 2.78
N ALA A 145 29.63 -5.55 2.43
CA ALA A 145 29.18 -6.62 1.54
C ALA A 145 28.06 -7.45 2.20
N ASP A 146 28.22 -7.80 3.47
CA ASP A 146 27.19 -8.49 4.25
C ASP A 146 25.92 -7.65 4.42
N GLN A 147 26.05 -6.32 4.54
CA GLN A 147 24.92 -5.41 4.62
C GLN A 147 24.12 -5.39 3.32
N ARG A 148 24.81 -5.27 2.18
CA ARG A 148 24.17 -5.30 0.86
C ARG A 148 23.39 -6.60 0.62
N VAL A 149 24.00 -7.75 0.92
CA VAL A 149 23.31 -9.06 0.77
C VAL A 149 22.06 -9.12 1.65
N ARG A 150 22.10 -8.54 2.85
CA ARG A 150 20.92 -8.48 3.74
C ARG A 150 19.83 -7.58 3.18
N GLU A 151 20.17 -6.43 2.62
CA GLU A 151 19.19 -5.55 2.00
C GLU A 151 18.57 -6.15 0.74
N GLU A 152 19.36 -6.85 -0.09
CA GLU A 152 18.85 -7.63 -1.23
C GLU A 152 17.88 -8.73 -0.77
N GLN A 153 18.19 -9.41 0.34
CA GLN A 153 17.30 -10.40 0.97
C GLN A 153 16.03 -9.75 1.56
N ALA A 154 16.15 -8.58 2.19
CA ALA A 154 14.99 -7.83 2.69
C ALA A 154 14.07 -7.42 1.54
N SER A 155 14.64 -6.89 0.46
CA SER A 155 13.91 -6.51 -0.76
C SER A 155 13.16 -7.70 -1.35
N ALA A 156 13.80 -8.87 -1.46
CA ALA A 156 13.14 -10.09 -1.93
C ALA A 156 11.97 -10.53 -1.02
N LEU A 157 12.12 -10.38 0.31
CA LEU A 157 11.05 -10.69 1.27
C LEU A 157 9.88 -9.70 1.13
N PHE A 158 10.14 -8.40 1.01
CA PHE A 158 9.08 -7.40 0.81
C PHE A 158 8.35 -7.61 -0.52
N ALA A 159 9.08 -7.92 -1.60
CA ALA A 159 8.47 -8.26 -2.89
C ALA A 159 7.57 -9.50 -2.80
N LEU A 160 8.00 -10.53 -2.06
CA LEU A 160 7.18 -11.73 -1.82
C LEU A 160 5.92 -11.38 -1.01
N LEU A 161 6.06 -10.67 0.11
CA LEU A 161 4.93 -10.26 0.96
C LEU A 161 3.95 -9.38 0.18
N ARG A 162 4.45 -8.44 -0.64
CA ARG A 162 3.64 -7.62 -1.55
C ARG A 162 2.84 -8.49 -2.50
N ARG A 163 3.49 -9.45 -3.18
CA ARG A 163 2.81 -10.40 -4.09
C ARG A 163 1.71 -11.19 -3.38
N LEU A 164 1.90 -11.61 -2.13
CA LEU A 164 0.84 -12.29 -1.36
C LEU A 164 -0.41 -11.41 -1.20
N GLY A 165 -0.23 -10.11 -0.95
CA GLY A 165 -1.31 -9.13 -0.84
C GLY A 165 -2.12 -8.91 -2.13
N GLU A 166 -1.52 -9.19 -3.29
CA GLU A 166 -2.15 -9.09 -4.62
C GLU A 166 -2.94 -10.35 -5.00
N VAL A 167 -2.70 -11.48 -4.32
CA VAL A 167 -3.24 -12.79 -4.72
C VAL A 167 -4.61 -13.06 -4.11
N ALA A 168 -4.77 -12.81 -2.82
CA ALA A 168 -6.01 -13.13 -2.13
C ALA A 168 -6.22 -12.25 -0.88
N PHE A 169 -7.49 -11.98 -0.58
CA PHE A 169 -7.89 -11.18 0.58
C PHE A 169 -7.40 -11.79 1.90
N GLY A 170 -7.53 -13.12 2.07
CA GLY A 170 -7.05 -13.80 3.26
C GLY A 170 -5.53 -13.73 3.46
N LEU A 171 -4.74 -13.79 2.38
CA LEU A 171 -3.28 -13.65 2.46
C LEU A 171 -2.88 -12.23 2.86
N ARG A 172 -3.56 -11.22 2.28
CA ARG A 172 -3.42 -9.82 2.64
C ARG A 172 -3.71 -9.60 4.11
N TYR A 173 -4.83 -10.13 4.61
CA TYR A 173 -5.22 -10.03 6.01
C TYR A 173 -4.15 -10.58 6.95
N LEU A 174 -3.58 -11.76 6.67
CA LEU A 174 -2.50 -12.34 7.50
C LEU A 174 -1.26 -11.44 7.57
N VAL A 175 -0.85 -10.82 6.46
CA VAL A 175 0.28 -9.87 6.48
C VAL A 175 -0.07 -8.62 7.30
N VAL A 176 -1.27 -8.08 7.15
CA VAL A 176 -1.74 -6.90 7.90
C VAL A 176 -1.86 -7.18 9.40
N GLN A 177 -2.21 -8.40 9.81
CA GLN A 177 -2.25 -8.78 11.23
C GLN A 177 -0.85 -8.74 11.87
N GLU A 178 0.17 -9.16 11.13
CA GLU A 178 1.57 -9.11 11.60
C GLU A 178 2.16 -7.70 11.56
N LEU A 179 1.67 -6.85 10.66
CA LEU A 179 2.20 -5.51 10.41
C LEU A 179 1.50 -4.42 11.26
N GLN A 180 1.67 -4.50 12.58
CA GLN A 180 1.09 -3.54 13.51
C GLN A 180 2.08 -3.16 14.62
N GLY A 181 1.72 -2.16 15.43
CA GLY A 181 2.48 -1.75 16.61
C GLY A 181 3.94 -1.39 16.30
N GLU A 182 4.86 -1.93 17.08
CA GLU A 182 6.30 -1.65 16.95
C GLU A 182 6.87 -2.08 15.59
N ARG A 183 6.37 -3.19 15.02
CA ARG A 183 6.83 -3.68 13.71
C ARG A 183 6.56 -2.65 12.63
N LEU A 184 5.34 -2.13 12.58
CA LEU A 184 4.93 -1.11 11.61
C LEU A 184 5.79 0.16 11.75
N VAL A 185 6.03 0.62 12.98
CA VAL A 185 6.89 1.79 13.24
C VAL A 185 8.31 1.55 12.74
N ASN A 186 8.89 0.39 13.03
CA ASN A 186 10.26 0.07 12.61
C ASN A 186 10.39 -0.01 11.08
N TRP A 187 9.38 -0.59 10.40
CA TRP A 187 9.39 -0.66 8.94
C TRP A 187 9.15 0.72 8.31
N MET A 188 8.31 1.59 8.91
CA MET A 188 8.16 2.98 8.46
C MET A 188 9.49 3.75 8.52
N LYS A 189 10.27 3.58 9.60
CA LYS A 189 11.60 4.19 9.72
C LYS A 189 12.56 3.66 8.66
N ALA A 190 12.59 2.35 8.46
CA ALA A 190 13.43 1.74 7.42
C ALA A 190 13.07 2.19 5.98
N ALA A 191 11.82 2.60 5.74
CA ALA A 191 11.39 3.10 4.43
C ALA A 191 11.86 4.53 4.13
N VAL A 192 12.14 5.34 5.16
CA VAL A 192 12.72 6.69 5.00
C VAL A 192 14.23 6.69 5.05
N GLU A 193 14.86 5.68 5.65
CA GLU A 193 16.31 5.53 5.62
C GLU A 193 16.81 5.23 4.18
N GLU A 194 17.96 5.80 3.81
CA GLU A 194 18.58 5.54 2.52
C GLU A 194 19.18 4.12 2.50
N SER A 195 18.41 3.17 1.99
CA SER A 195 18.81 1.76 1.82
C SER A 195 18.35 1.20 0.47
N SER A 196 18.97 0.11 0.02
CA SER A 196 18.57 -0.54 -1.24
C SER A 196 17.22 -1.28 -1.14
N CYS A 197 16.74 -1.59 0.06
CA CYS A 197 15.42 -2.18 0.27
C CYS A 197 14.30 -1.16 0.48
N ALA A 198 14.62 0.12 0.74
CA ALA A 198 13.62 1.16 1.02
C ALA A 198 12.61 1.34 -0.13
N GLU A 199 13.04 1.22 -1.38
CA GLU A 199 12.16 1.36 -2.55
C GLU A 199 11.11 0.24 -2.63
N GLU A 200 11.50 -1.01 -2.35
CA GLU A 200 10.55 -2.12 -2.34
C GLU A 200 9.63 -2.06 -1.11
N LEU A 201 10.15 -1.56 0.01
CA LEU A 201 9.35 -1.34 1.21
C LEU A 201 8.31 -0.21 1.02
N GLU A 202 8.66 0.85 0.28
CA GLU A 202 7.72 1.90 -0.12
C GLU A 202 6.60 1.33 -1.02
N ARG A 203 6.95 0.53 -2.04
CA ARG A 203 5.97 -0.17 -2.90
C ARG A 203 5.04 -1.08 -2.09
N PHE A 204 5.62 -1.82 -1.15
CA PHE A 204 4.89 -2.66 -0.23
C PHE A 204 3.87 -1.83 0.57
N PHE A 205 4.28 -0.73 1.18
CA PHE A 205 3.35 0.13 1.92
C PHE A 205 2.29 0.76 1.02
N LEU A 206 2.67 1.27 -0.15
CA LEU A 206 1.72 1.82 -1.13
C LEU A 206 0.64 0.79 -1.46
N LEU A 207 1.01 -0.48 -1.64
CA LEU A 207 0.05 -1.52 -2.00
C LEU A 207 -0.94 -1.69 -0.86
N TYR A 208 -0.44 -1.99 0.35
CA TYR A 208 -1.30 -2.33 1.47
C TYR A 208 -2.17 -1.16 1.94
N VAL A 209 -1.66 0.08 1.88
CA VAL A 209 -2.46 1.29 2.13
C VAL A 209 -3.60 1.40 1.11
N GLN A 210 -3.36 1.01 -0.14
CA GLN A 210 -4.37 1.09 -1.20
C GLN A 210 -5.40 -0.05 -1.13
N VAL A 211 -4.97 -1.30 -0.90
CA VAL A 211 -5.83 -2.49 -1.04
C VAL A 211 -6.44 -3.01 0.27
N SER A 212 -6.13 -2.38 1.42
CA SER A 212 -6.67 -2.73 2.74
C SER A 212 -7.14 -1.48 3.50
N PRO A 213 -8.46 -1.20 3.55
CA PRO A 213 -8.99 -0.05 4.29
C PRO A 213 -8.67 -0.04 5.80
N SER A 214 -8.61 -1.20 6.44
CA SER A 214 -8.20 -1.33 7.85
C SER A 214 -6.73 -0.99 8.04
N PHE A 215 -5.87 -1.46 7.14
CA PHE A 215 -4.45 -1.09 7.17
C PHE A 215 -4.24 0.38 6.84
N LYS A 216 -4.93 0.94 5.83
CA LYS A 216 -4.93 2.37 5.50
C LYS A 216 -5.15 3.23 6.74
N ARG A 217 -6.20 2.90 7.52
CA ARG A 217 -6.51 3.58 8.80
C ARG A 217 -5.44 3.40 9.87
N SER A 218 -4.94 2.18 10.08
CA SER A 218 -3.91 1.90 11.09
C SER A 218 -2.56 2.54 10.75
N PHE A 219 -2.17 2.46 9.48
CA PHE A 219 -0.97 3.07 8.92
C PHE A 219 -1.02 4.58 9.13
N ALA A 220 -2.09 5.24 8.70
CA ALA A 220 -2.18 6.70 8.82
C ALA A 220 -2.12 7.18 10.28
N LYS A 221 -2.82 6.50 11.20
CA LYS A 221 -2.71 6.79 12.65
C LYS A 221 -1.30 6.65 13.19
N THR A 222 -0.57 5.63 12.74
CA THR A 222 0.81 5.38 13.18
C THR A 222 1.76 6.41 12.56
N PHE A 223 1.59 6.72 11.27
CA PHE A 223 2.35 7.71 10.52
C PHE A 223 2.25 9.10 11.17
N ILE A 224 1.05 9.58 11.48
CA ILE A 224 0.82 10.88 12.15
C ILE A 224 1.50 10.97 13.51
N ARG A 225 1.57 9.86 14.25
CA ARG A 225 2.27 9.81 15.55
C ARG A 225 3.79 9.86 15.42
N GLN A 226 4.32 9.48 14.26
CA GLN A 226 5.75 9.49 13.97
C GLN A 226 6.15 10.66 13.04
N TYR A 227 5.20 11.51 12.65
CA TYR A 227 5.34 12.47 11.54
C TYR A 227 6.55 13.41 11.69
N GLU A 228 6.81 13.91 12.91
CA GLU A 228 7.98 14.76 13.19
C GLU A 228 9.31 14.04 12.90
N HIS A 229 9.46 12.80 13.36
CA HIS A 229 10.67 11.98 13.12
C HIS A 229 10.82 11.59 11.63
N ILE A 230 9.71 11.40 10.93
CA ILE A 230 9.69 11.02 9.52
C ILE A 230 10.11 12.20 8.62
N LEU A 231 9.68 13.43 8.93
CA LEU A 231 10.03 14.62 8.15
C LEU A 231 11.50 15.03 8.28
N GLU A 232 12.14 14.75 9.42
CA GLU A 232 13.56 15.05 9.62
C GLU A 232 14.49 14.17 8.74
N GLU A 233 14.02 13.00 8.29
CA GLU A 233 14.90 11.96 7.72
C GLU A 233 14.75 11.65 6.22
N THR A 234 13.74 12.17 5.47
CA THR A 234 13.68 12.33 3.98
C THR A 234 12.23 12.26 3.46
N PRO A 235 11.91 12.80 2.26
CA PRO A 235 10.54 12.84 1.72
C PRO A 235 10.01 11.52 1.10
N ARG A 236 10.62 10.34 1.33
CA ARG A 236 10.23 9.09 0.60
C ARG A 236 8.80 8.64 0.85
N LEU A 237 8.30 8.72 2.09
CA LEU A 237 6.88 8.44 2.38
C LEU A 237 5.94 9.58 1.95
N GLY A 238 6.46 10.68 1.42
CA GLY A 238 5.66 11.81 0.93
C GLY A 238 4.77 11.46 -0.26
N SER A 239 5.15 10.43 -1.05
CA SER A 239 4.32 9.86 -2.12
C SER A 239 3.00 9.26 -1.60
N LEU A 240 2.97 8.81 -0.34
CA LEU A 240 1.77 8.31 0.33
C LEU A 240 0.90 9.43 0.91
N GLY A 241 1.39 10.68 0.94
CA GLY A 241 0.67 11.82 1.52
C GLY A 241 -0.72 12.01 0.92
N VAL A 242 -0.83 11.89 -0.41
CA VAL A 242 -2.12 11.98 -1.13
C VAL A 242 -3.11 10.91 -0.63
N GLN A 243 -2.62 9.70 -0.33
CA GLN A 243 -3.45 8.60 0.15
C GLN A 243 -3.93 8.82 1.59
N PHE A 244 -3.20 9.53 2.46
CA PHE A 244 -3.61 9.76 3.84
C PHE A 244 -4.71 10.81 3.98
N PHE A 245 -4.68 11.85 3.14
CA PHE A 245 -5.68 12.92 3.18
C PHE A 245 -7.07 12.49 2.67
N THR A 246 -7.18 11.30 2.05
CA THR A 246 -8.47 10.68 1.73
C THR A 246 -9.18 10.07 2.96
N ILE A 247 -8.53 10.02 4.14
CA ILE A 247 -9.10 9.49 5.38
C ILE A 247 -9.61 10.66 6.25
N PRO A 248 -10.93 10.88 6.38
CA PRO A 248 -11.46 12.04 7.10
C PRO A 248 -11.02 12.13 8.56
N GLU A 249 -10.91 10.99 9.25
CA GLU A 249 -10.51 10.93 10.66
C GLU A 249 -9.06 11.39 10.87
N VAL A 250 -8.20 11.18 9.89
CA VAL A 250 -6.78 11.59 9.92
C VAL A 250 -6.66 13.11 9.84
N ALA A 251 -7.43 13.74 8.96
CA ALA A 251 -7.49 15.20 8.88
C ALA A 251 -7.98 15.81 10.20
N LEU A 252 -8.99 15.21 10.84
CA LEU A 252 -9.48 15.64 12.15
C LEU A 252 -8.45 15.46 13.27
N GLU A 253 -7.74 14.33 13.31
CA GLU A 253 -6.67 14.10 14.30
C GLU A 253 -5.49 15.07 14.12
N LEU A 254 -5.15 15.44 12.88
CA LEU A 254 -4.11 16.43 12.58
C LEU A 254 -4.50 17.83 13.04
N VAL A 255 -5.73 18.28 12.72
CA VAL A 255 -6.26 19.58 13.15
C VAL A 255 -6.38 19.66 14.68
N ALA A 256 -6.85 18.59 15.33
CA ALA A 256 -7.00 18.55 16.79
C ALA A 256 -5.66 18.66 17.54
N LYS A 257 -4.55 18.19 16.95
CA LYS A 257 -3.20 18.39 17.51
C LYS A 257 -2.68 19.82 17.36
N GLU A 258 -3.09 20.54 16.31
CA GLU A 258 -2.75 21.96 16.13
C GLU A 258 -3.55 22.87 17.06
N ASP A 259 -4.80 22.52 17.40
CA ASP A 259 -5.65 23.30 18.31
C ASP A 259 -5.09 23.38 19.76
N GLU A 260 -4.20 22.47 20.18
CA GLU A 260 -3.50 22.61 21.47
C GLU A 260 -2.43 23.74 21.46
N GLN A 261 -2.08 24.28 20.29
CA GLN A 261 -1.14 25.41 20.15
C GLN A 261 -1.75 26.68 19.54
N ILE A 262 -2.96 26.63 19.00
CA ILE A 262 -3.64 27.82 18.46
C ILE A 262 -4.52 28.46 19.54
N VAL A 263 -3.92 29.35 20.33
CA VAL A 263 -4.71 30.38 21.02
C VAL A 263 -5.23 31.33 19.95
N PHE A 264 -6.49 31.18 19.56
CA PHE A 264 -7.19 32.25 18.85
C PHE A 264 -7.15 33.50 19.74
N LYS A 265 -6.28 34.46 19.40
CA LYS A 265 -6.41 35.80 19.95
C LYS A 265 -7.72 36.34 19.42
N ASP A 266 -8.67 36.58 20.32
CA ASP A 266 -9.88 37.32 19.98
C ASP A 266 -9.51 38.54 19.14
N PRO A 267 -10.14 38.76 17.98
CA PRO A 267 -9.90 39.97 17.22
C PRO A 267 -10.32 41.17 18.06
N ASP A 268 -9.39 42.09 18.28
CA ASP A 268 -9.60 43.37 18.97
C ASP A 268 -10.84 44.08 18.37
N PRO A 269 -11.94 44.24 19.12
CA PRO A 269 -13.21 44.74 18.58
C PRO A 269 -13.15 46.22 18.16
N LEU A 270 -11.99 46.87 18.23
CA LEU A 270 -11.81 48.30 17.91
C LEU A 270 -11.03 48.59 16.63
N ARG A 271 -10.79 47.61 15.75
CA ARG A 271 -10.27 47.86 14.39
C ARG A 271 -11.32 47.69 13.29
N LEU A 272 -12.44 48.39 13.46
CA LEU A 272 -13.33 48.78 12.36
C LEU A 272 -13.84 50.20 12.63
N VAL A 273 -12.95 51.19 12.43
CA VAL A 273 -13.28 52.57 12.02
C VAL A 273 -12.15 53.07 11.13
#